data_AF-A0A0G0LEB0-F1
#
_entry.id   AF-A0A0G0LEB0-F1
#
_cell.length_a   1.000
_cell.length_b   1.000
_cell.length_c   1.000
_cell.angle_alpha   90.00
_cell.angle_beta   90.00
_cell.angle_gamma   90.00
#
_symmetry.space_group_name_H-M   'P 1'
#
loop_
_entity.id
_entity.type
_entity.pdbx_description
1 polymer ?
#
loop_
_entity_poly.entity_id
_entity_poly.type
_entity_poly.pdbx_seq_one_letter_code
_entity_poly.pdbx_strand_id
1 'polypeptide(L)'
;MTKLYNFDVLIVYSQRLATSAYEKENNNTTPFPKGSRNESYNEVYSYFLDSCQKIGLKAALTTSADIVGPGFCRSFWEFNNDQWHKINSPCYSSFIFDKFSPTTATLKTNRQLLFSLSQIKPFNDPGLFNLFFDKQKTSNSFAQYAIPTVSLESNNLLSIQTALSALAKLIDRHPNSQDFSSDIIVKDRYGAGGRHVYKFDSKKLPKILSVITKNNHRSFVIQPFVNFDHGFNHDNNSAATDIRLVYLNGE
;
A
#
# COMPACT_ATOMS: atom_id res chain seq x y z
N MET A 1 30.49 -15.32 17.77
CA MET A 1 29.76 -14.10 17.33
C MET A 1 28.83 -14.48 16.19
N THR A 2 27.57 -14.07 16.23
CA THR A 2 26.64 -14.28 15.11
C THR A 2 27.09 -13.42 13.92
N LYS A 3 27.26 -14.03 12.75
CA LYS A 3 27.67 -13.32 11.53
C LYS A 3 26.61 -12.27 11.15
N LEU A 4 27.01 -11.02 10.99
CA LEU A 4 26.17 -9.96 10.44
C LEU A 4 26.21 -10.02 8.91
N TYR A 5 25.04 -10.04 8.28
CA TYR A 5 24.89 -9.99 6.83
C TYR A 5 24.62 -8.55 6.37
N ASN A 6 25.40 -8.06 5.42
CA ASN A 6 25.21 -6.73 4.83
C ASN A 6 24.62 -6.89 3.43
N PHE A 7 23.55 -6.15 3.17
CA PHE A 7 22.84 -6.11 1.88
C PHE A 7 22.90 -4.70 1.29
N ASP A 8 22.92 -4.64 -0.03
CA ASP A 8 22.77 -3.40 -0.78
C ASP A 8 21.31 -2.92 -0.72
N VAL A 9 20.37 -3.86 -0.70
CA VAL A 9 18.92 -3.58 -0.61
C VAL A 9 18.26 -4.57 0.35
N LEU A 10 17.47 -4.07 1.30
CA LEU A 10 16.65 -4.92 2.16
C LEU A 10 15.17 -4.62 1.91
N ILE A 11 14.43 -5.65 1.47
CA ILE A 11 12.99 -5.56 1.24
C ILE A 11 12.28 -5.84 2.55
N VAL A 12 11.45 -4.90 3.02
CA VAL A 12 10.80 -5.04 4.33
C VAL A 12 9.29 -5.12 4.13
N TYR A 13 8.71 -6.29 4.41
CA TYR A 13 7.27 -6.53 4.34
C TYR A 13 6.57 -6.43 5.68
N SER A 14 5.27 -6.17 5.69
CA SER A 14 4.49 -6.26 6.93
C SER A 14 4.40 -7.72 7.38
N GLN A 15 4.67 -7.98 8.67
CA GLN A 15 4.52 -9.30 9.31
C GLN A 15 3.10 -9.89 9.18
N ARG A 16 2.08 -9.03 8.93
CA ARG A 16 0.71 -9.47 8.63
C ARG A 16 0.59 -10.23 7.30
N LEU A 17 1.53 -10.03 6.38
CA LEU A 17 1.48 -10.56 5.02
C LEU A 17 2.57 -11.59 4.76
N ALA A 18 3.75 -11.40 5.35
CA ALA A 18 4.91 -12.28 5.23
C ALA A 18 5.33 -12.82 6.60
N THR A 19 5.77 -14.08 6.64
CA THR A 19 6.28 -14.76 7.83
C THR A 19 7.72 -14.37 8.10
N SER A 20 8.06 -14.18 9.37
CA SER A 20 9.44 -13.91 9.80
C SER A 20 10.32 -15.15 9.61
N ALA A 21 11.58 -14.95 9.19
CA ALA A 21 12.55 -16.05 9.13
C ALA A 21 13.04 -16.49 10.52
N TYR A 22 12.78 -15.68 11.57
CA TYR A 22 13.07 -16.02 12.97
C TYR A 22 12.05 -17.02 13.54
N GLU A 23 10.86 -17.11 12.95
CA GLU A 23 9.74 -17.90 13.46
C GLU A 23 9.98 -19.40 13.23
N LYS A 24 10.20 -20.12 14.33
CA LYS A 24 10.51 -21.56 14.35
C LYS A 24 9.27 -22.45 14.28
N GLU A 25 8.14 -21.96 14.78
CA GLU A 25 6.90 -22.75 14.92
C GLU A 25 6.14 -22.89 13.59
N ASN A 26 6.48 -22.06 12.60
CA ASN A 26 5.81 -22.05 11.31
C ASN A 26 6.63 -22.86 10.30
N ASN A 27 6.08 -23.99 9.83
CA ASN A 27 6.64 -24.84 8.78
C ASN A 27 6.63 -24.20 7.38
N ASN A 28 6.46 -22.88 7.29
CA ASN A 28 6.48 -22.13 6.05
C ASN A 28 7.85 -22.28 5.39
N THR A 29 7.86 -22.75 4.15
CA THR A 29 9.05 -22.86 3.31
C THR A 29 9.30 -21.62 2.47
N THR A 30 8.40 -20.64 2.52
CA THR A 30 8.44 -19.39 1.75
C THR A 30 8.01 -18.21 2.64
N PRO A 31 8.45 -16.98 2.32
CA PRO A 31 8.06 -15.79 3.09
C PRO A 31 6.55 -15.54 3.08
N PHE A 32 5.89 -15.76 1.95
CA PHE A 32 4.43 -15.67 1.85
C PHE A 32 3.86 -17.10 1.89
N PRO A 33 3.05 -17.48 2.90
CA PRO A 33 2.62 -18.86 3.06
C PRO A 33 1.81 -19.38 1.87
N LYS A 34 2.01 -20.66 1.53
CA LYS A 34 1.23 -21.37 0.51
C LYS A 34 -0.26 -21.40 0.87
N GLY A 35 -1.13 -21.24 -0.13
CA GLY A 35 -2.58 -21.12 0.04
C GLY A 35 -3.05 -19.77 0.59
N SER A 36 -2.15 -18.84 0.91
CA SER A 36 -2.53 -17.50 1.37
C SER A 36 -2.90 -16.58 0.20
N ARG A 37 -3.68 -15.52 0.48
CA ARG A 37 -4.02 -14.48 -0.51
C ARG A 37 -2.81 -13.71 -1.06
N ASN A 38 -1.62 -13.91 -0.49
CA ASN A 38 -0.39 -13.23 -0.91
C ASN A 38 0.66 -14.22 -1.43
N GLU A 39 0.31 -15.51 -1.65
CA GLU A 39 1.26 -16.54 -2.10
C GLU A 39 1.98 -16.15 -3.39
N SER A 40 1.28 -15.49 -4.33
CA SER A 40 1.87 -15.03 -5.60
C SER A 40 3.00 -14.01 -5.42
N TYR A 41 3.13 -13.39 -4.24
CA TYR A 41 4.25 -12.49 -3.98
C TYR A 41 5.58 -13.24 -3.88
N ASN A 42 5.58 -14.56 -3.62
CA ASN A 42 6.82 -15.35 -3.68
C ASN A 42 7.46 -15.30 -5.06
N GLU A 43 6.68 -15.38 -6.14
CA GLU A 43 7.17 -15.31 -7.53
C GLU A 43 7.69 -13.92 -7.88
N VAL A 44 6.96 -12.88 -7.45
CA VAL A 44 7.36 -11.48 -7.68
C VAL A 44 8.70 -11.19 -6.99
N TYR A 45 8.85 -11.64 -5.74
CA TYR A 45 10.05 -11.35 -4.96
C TYR A 45 11.22 -12.29 -5.26
N SER A 46 10.98 -13.52 -5.71
CA SER A 46 12.06 -14.35 -6.25
C SER A 46 12.63 -13.71 -7.52
N TYR A 47 11.75 -13.29 -8.46
CA TYR A 47 12.18 -12.57 -9.67
C TYR A 47 12.97 -11.31 -9.35
N PHE A 48 12.52 -10.51 -8.36
CA PHE A 48 13.25 -9.31 -7.93
C PHE A 48 14.64 -9.65 -7.38
N LEU A 49 14.75 -10.63 -6.48
CA LEU A 49 16.02 -11.02 -5.87
C LEU A 49 16.99 -11.61 -6.92
N ASP A 50 16.49 -12.45 -7.83
CA ASP A 50 17.28 -12.96 -8.96
C ASP A 50 17.77 -11.83 -9.88
N SER A 51 16.91 -10.84 -10.15
CA SER A 51 17.27 -9.68 -10.96
C SER A 51 18.36 -8.85 -10.29
N CYS A 52 18.28 -8.63 -8.97
CA CYS A 52 19.35 -7.99 -8.19
C CYS A 52 20.66 -8.78 -8.28
N GLN A 53 20.61 -10.10 -8.10
CA GLN A 53 21.80 -10.95 -8.16
C GLN A 53 22.47 -10.91 -9.54
N LYS A 54 21.68 -10.94 -10.62
CA LYS A 54 22.19 -10.85 -12.00
C LYS A 54 22.98 -9.58 -12.29
N ILE A 55 22.67 -8.48 -11.59
CA ILE A 55 23.41 -7.21 -11.70
C ILE A 55 24.41 -6.99 -10.56
N GLY A 56 24.69 -8.03 -9.76
CA GLY A 56 25.70 -8.01 -8.71
C GLY A 56 25.27 -7.37 -7.39
N LEU A 57 23.97 -7.08 -7.19
CA LEU A 57 23.44 -6.55 -5.94
C LEU A 57 23.07 -7.67 -4.97
N LYS A 58 23.45 -7.50 -3.71
CA LYS A 58 23.03 -8.35 -2.59
C LYS A 58 21.70 -7.81 -2.06
N ALA A 59 20.64 -8.60 -2.20
CA ALA A 59 19.34 -8.27 -1.68
C ALA A 59 18.75 -9.43 -0.85
N ALA A 60 17.89 -9.08 0.10
CA ALA A 60 17.13 -10.05 0.89
C ALA A 60 15.74 -9.51 1.24
N LEU A 61 14.87 -10.40 1.67
CA LEU A 61 13.53 -10.07 2.17
C LEU A 61 13.47 -10.28 3.69
N THR A 62 12.90 -9.34 4.41
CA THR A 62 12.62 -9.46 5.84
C THR A 62 11.22 -8.93 6.16
N THR A 63 10.84 -8.97 7.43
CA THR A 63 9.52 -8.54 7.88
C THR A 63 9.61 -7.44 8.92
N SER A 64 8.51 -6.71 9.10
CA SER A 64 8.39 -5.69 10.15
C SER A 64 8.54 -6.25 11.56
N ALA A 65 8.37 -7.57 11.76
CA ALA A 65 8.59 -8.23 13.05
C ALA A 65 10.07 -8.38 13.38
N ASP A 66 10.93 -8.28 12.37
CA ASP A 66 12.35 -8.51 12.49
C ASP A 66 13.16 -7.23 12.66
N ILE A 67 12.54 -6.06 12.50
CA ILE A 67 13.17 -4.76 12.72
C ILE A 67 13.59 -4.66 14.19
N VAL A 68 14.89 -4.47 14.41
CA VAL A 68 15.48 -4.30 15.76
C VAL A 68 16.26 -2.99 15.88
N GLY A 69 16.43 -2.25 14.80
CA GLY A 69 17.15 -0.98 14.79
C GLY A 69 17.15 -0.29 13.42
N PRO A 70 17.83 0.86 13.31
CA PRO A 70 17.96 1.60 12.05
C PRO A 70 18.69 0.76 10.99
N GLY A 71 17.95 0.33 9.96
CA GLY A 71 18.45 -0.58 8.92
C GLY A 71 18.74 -2.02 9.39
N PHE A 72 18.63 -2.32 10.68
CA PHE A 72 18.94 -3.64 11.26
C PHE A 72 17.70 -4.51 11.43
N CYS A 73 17.80 -5.75 10.95
CA CYS A 73 16.79 -6.79 11.19
C CYS A 73 17.44 -8.06 11.75
N ARG A 74 16.73 -8.78 12.62
CA ARG A 74 17.26 -9.98 13.32
C ARG A 74 17.28 -11.25 12.48
N SER A 75 16.53 -11.29 11.39
CA SER A 75 16.43 -12.43 10.48
C SER A 75 15.99 -11.98 9.09
N PHE A 76 16.21 -12.82 8.09
CA PHE A 76 15.84 -12.55 6.71
C PHE A 76 15.65 -13.85 5.92
N TRP A 77 15.04 -13.69 4.75
CA TRP A 77 14.87 -14.69 3.72
C TRP A 77 15.79 -14.38 2.54
N GLU A 78 16.45 -15.41 2.05
CA GLU A 78 17.19 -15.37 0.78
C GLU A 78 16.47 -16.24 -0.25
N PHE A 79 16.64 -15.88 -1.53
CA PHE A 79 16.25 -16.72 -2.63
C PHE A 79 17.50 -17.07 -3.43
N ASN A 80 17.81 -18.36 -3.55
CA ASN A 80 18.92 -18.85 -4.36
C ASN A 80 18.62 -20.28 -4.83
N ASN A 81 19.17 -20.66 -5.99
CA ASN A 81 18.95 -21.97 -6.61
C ASN A 81 17.46 -22.33 -6.69
N ASP A 82 16.63 -21.37 -7.12
CA ASP A 82 15.18 -21.48 -7.24
C ASP A 82 14.44 -21.82 -5.93
N GLN A 83 15.04 -21.53 -4.78
CA GLN A 83 14.50 -21.86 -3.47
C GLN A 83 14.61 -20.71 -2.45
N TRP A 84 13.59 -20.62 -1.60
CA TRP A 84 13.57 -19.72 -0.45
C TRP A 84 14.24 -20.36 0.77
N HIS A 85 15.12 -19.61 1.42
CA HIS A 85 15.86 -20.05 2.60
C HIS A 85 15.62 -19.11 3.77
N LYS A 86 15.28 -19.68 4.93
CA LYS A 86 15.19 -18.94 6.19
C LYS A 86 16.58 -18.76 6.79
N ILE A 87 17.02 -17.53 6.98
CA ILE A 87 18.27 -17.23 7.65
C ILE A 87 17.99 -16.53 8.97
N ASN A 88 18.14 -17.26 10.07
CA ASN A 88 18.05 -16.74 11.42
C ASN A 88 19.40 -16.12 11.83
N SER A 89 19.72 -14.98 11.23
CA SER A 89 20.92 -14.19 11.56
C SER A 89 20.66 -12.70 11.36
N PRO A 90 21.34 -11.83 12.14
CA PRO A 90 21.23 -10.39 11.96
C PRO A 90 21.65 -9.96 10.55
N CYS A 91 20.93 -8.98 10.02
CA CYS A 91 21.24 -8.33 8.76
C CYS A 91 21.10 -6.81 8.84
N TYR A 92 21.75 -6.12 7.92
CA TYR A 92 21.77 -4.67 7.80
C TYR A 92 21.68 -4.24 6.33
N SER A 93 20.97 -3.14 6.08
CA SER A 93 21.08 -2.37 4.86
C SER A 93 20.90 -0.88 5.14
N SER A 94 21.63 -0.03 4.43
CA SER A 94 21.41 1.42 4.40
C SER A 94 20.32 1.83 3.39
N PHE A 95 19.87 0.92 2.53
CA PHE A 95 18.82 1.17 1.54
C PHE A 95 17.68 0.16 1.66
N ILE A 96 16.49 0.67 1.94
CA ILE A 96 15.33 -0.12 2.34
C ILE A 96 14.23 0.00 1.29
N PHE A 97 13.82 -1.14 0.74
CA PHE A 97 12.61 -1.20 -0.06
C PHE A 97 11.42 -1.54 0.85
N ASP A 98 10.81 -0.52 1.46
CA ASP A 98 9.70 -0.70 2.39
C ASP A 98 8.38 -0.98 1.64
N LYS A 99 7.75 -2.12 1.96
CA LYS A 99 6.49 -2.60 1.36
C LYS A 99 5.37 -2.69 2.38
N PHE A 100 5.49 -1.99 3.51
CA PHE A 100 4.49 -1.97 4.56
C PHE A 100 3.94 -0.56 4.78
N SER A 101 2.61 -0.49 4.95
CA SER A 101 1.89 0.75 5.22
C SER A 101 1.78 0.98 6.73
N PRO A 102 2.20 2.14 7.27
CA PRO A 102 2.18 2.43 8.70
C PRO A 102 0.78 2.82 9.19
N THR A 103 -0.21 1.93 9.03
CA THR A 103 -1.61 2.18 9.40
C THR A 103 -1.92 1.92 10.87
N THR A 104 -1.08 1.15 11.56
CA THR A 104 -1.24 0.83 13.00
C THR A 104 -0.12 1.48 13.81
N ALA A 105 -0.34 1.67 15.12
CA ALA A 105 0.69 2.21 16.02
C ALA A 105 1.99 1.39 15.94
N THR A 106 1.90 0.06 15.98
CA THR A 106 3.07 -0.83 15.85
C THR A 106 3.83 -0.63 14.55
N LEU A 107 3.15 -0.56 13.40
CA LEU A 107 3.83 -0.35 12.11
C LEU A 107 4.43 1.04 12.00
N LYS A 108 3.81 2.07 12.61
CA LYS A 108 4.38 3.42 12.71
C LYS A 108 5.67 3.40 13.52
N THR A 109 5.66 2.80 14.71
CA THR A 109 6.85 2.67 15.57
C THR A 109 7.96 1.90 14.87
N ASN A 110 7.64 0.77 14.23
CA ASN A 110 8.65 -0.01 13.51
C ASN A 110 9.24 0.75 12.32
N ARG A 111 8.42 1.51 11.59
CA ARG A 111 8.92 2.38 10.51
C ARG A 111 9.82 3.49 11.04
N GLN A 112 9.43 4.13 12.15
CA GLN A 112 10.24 5.16 12.81
C GLN A 112 11.58 4.60 13.28
N LEU A 113 11.60 3.41 13.88
CA LEU A 113 12.82 2.73 14.29
C LEU A 113 13.71 2.41 13.10
N LEU A 114 13.15 1.82 12.05
CA LEU A 114 13.88 1.41 10.85
C LEU A 114 14.60 2.58 10.16
N PHE A 115 13.98 3.77 10.17
CA PHE A 115 14.50 5.00 9.57
C PHE A 115 14.96 6.03 10.61
N SER A 116 15.30 5.61 11.83
CA SER A 116 15.71 6.53 12.92
C SER A 116 17.08 7.17 12.71
N LEU A 117 17.87 6.69 11.75
CA LEU A 117 19.14 7.27 11.35
C LEU A 117 19.09 7.74 9.89
N SER A 118 19.62 8.94 9.63
CA SER A 118 19.54 9.61 8.33
C SER A 118 20.28 8.89 7.19
N GLN A 119 21.26 8.05 7.51
CA GLN A 119 21.93 7.21 6.52
C GLN A 119 21.05 6.08 5.98
N ILE A 120 19.94 5.75 6.65
CA ILE A 120 19.01 4.73 6.18
C ILE A 120 18.00 5.37 5.24
N LYS A 121 18.08 5.04 3.96
CA LYS A 121 17.26 5.64 2.90
C LYS A 121 16.14 4.69 2.48
N PRO A 122 14.87 5.14 2.44
CA PRO A 122 13.81 4.39 1.79
C PRO A 122 13.98 4.44 0.27
N PHE A 123 13.44 3.44 -0.41
CA PHE A 123 13.39 3.38 -1.87
C PHE A 123 12.55 4.52 -2.46
N ASN A 124 11.38 4.77 -1.87
CA ASN A 124 10.53 5.88 -2.27
C ASN A 124 10.92 7.14 -1.51
N ASP A 125 10.89 8.29 -2.19
CA ASP A 125 11.01 9.58 -1.54
C ASP A 125 9.97 9.72 -0.39
N PRO A 126 10.39 10.06 0.84
CA PRO A 126 9.47 10.17 1.97
C PRO A 126 8.35 11.21 1.76
N GLY A 127 8.63 12.30 1.04
CA GLY A 127 7.67 13.33 0.70
C GLY A 127 6.58 12.79 -0.23
N LEU A 128 6.98 12.13 -1.32
CA LEU A 128 6.08 11.46 -2.26
C LEU A 128 5.28 10.35 -1.58
N PHE A 129 5.92 9.51 -0.76
CA PHE A 129 5.23 8.49 0.02
C PHE A 129 4.13 9.12 0.89
N ASN A 130 4.47 10.14 1.67
CA ASN A 130 3.51 10.82 2.55
C ASN A 130 2.40 11.54 1.79
N LEU A 131 2.67 12.00 0.57
CA LEU A 131 1.67 12.61 -0.30
C LEU A 131 0.67 11.58 -0.81
N PHE A 132 1.15 10.48 -1.39
CA PHE A 132 0.31 9.48 -2.05
C PHE A 132 -0.31 8.45 -1.11
N PHE A 133 0.24 8.27 0.08
CA PHE A 133 -0.29 7.34 1.08
C PHE A 133 -1.67 7.77 1.63
N ASP A 134 -1.98 9.07 1.62
CA ASP A 134 -3.24 9.63 2.06
C ASP A 134 -4.05 10.14 0.87
N LYS A 135 -5.15 9.45 0.54
CA LYS A 135 -6.00 9.82 -0.60
C LYS A 135 -6.59 11.23 -0.49
N GLN A 136 -6.87 11.72 0.72
CA GLN A 136 -7.34 13.09 0.90
C GLN A 136 -6.23 14.09 0.55
N LYS A 137 -5.01 13.81 1.02
CA LYS A 137 -3.85 14.68 0.78
C LYS A 137 -3.47 14.71 -0.71
N THR A 138 -3.51 13.57 -1.39
CA THR A 138 -3.35 13.49 -2.85
C THR A 138 -4.39 14.37 -3.55
N SER A 139 -5.67 14.20 -3.21
CA SER A 139 -6.75 14.98 -3.84
C SER A 139 -6.60 16.47 -3.60
N ASN A 140 -6.20 16.89 -2.40
CA ASN A 140 -6.00 18.31 -2.09
C ASN A 140 -4.82 18.90 -2.89
N SER A 141 -3.74 18.14 -3.07
CA SER A 141 -2.53 18.62 -3.76
C SER A 141 -2.70 18.67 -5.28
N PHE A 142 -3.57 17.84 -5.84
CA PHE A 142 -3.83 17.74 -7.29
C PHE A 142 -5.29 18.02 -7.62
N ALA A 143 -5.94 18.96 -6.93
CA ALA A 143 -7.39 19.14 -6.96
C ALA A 143 -8.00 19.35 -8.35
N GLN A 144 -7.24 19.88 -9.31
CA GLN A 144 -7.66 20.07 -10.70
C GLN A 144 -7.60 18.81 -11.57
N TYR A 145 -6.85 17.79 -11.14
CA TYR A 145 -6.62 16.54 -11.88
C TYR A 145 -7.17 15.30 -11.16
N ALA A 146 -7.32 15.38 -9.85
CA ALA A 146 -7.74 14.27 -9.02
C ALA A 146 -9.26 14.20 -8.90
N ILE A 147 -9.78 12.97 -8.80
CA ILE A 147 -11.19 12.74 -8.46
C ILE A 147 -11.51 13.46 -7.14
N PRO A 148 -12.54 14.32 -7.08
CA PRO A 148 -12.96 15.01 -5.87
C PRO A 148 -13.07 14.05 -4.67
N THR A 149 -12.41 14.38 -3.57
CA THR A 149 -12.32 13.49 -2.40
C THR A 149 -12.61 14.25 -1.11
N VAL A 150 -13.43 13.65 -0.25
CA VAL A 150 -13.74 14.20 1.08
C VAL A 150 -13.60 13.12 2.14
N SER A 151 -12.94 13.44 3.26
CA SER A 151 -12.82 12.56 4.42
C SER A 151 -14.12 12.47 5.20
N LEU A 152 -14.41 11.28 5.72
CA LEU A 152 -15.42 11.11 6.76
C LEU A 152 -14.75 11.31 8.12
N GLU A 153 -15.12 12.38 8.80
CA GLU A 153 -14.58 12.75 10.11
C GLU A 153 -15.09 11.83 11.24
N SER A 154 -16.31 11.28 11.10
CA SER A 154 -16.87 10.35 12.07
C SER A 154 -17.89 9.37 11.48
N ASN A 155 -18.15 8.29 12.20
CA ASN A 155 -19.05 7.21 11.76
C ASN A 155 -20.52 7.49 12.11
N ASN A 156 -21.05 8.62 11.67
CA ASN A 156 -22.45 9.00 11.90
C ASN A 156 -23.09 9.66 10.67
N LEU A 157 -24.41 9.76 10.67
CA LEU A 157 -25.18 10.31 9.55
C LEU A 157 -24.83 11.77 9.24
N LEU A 158 -24.65 12.60 10.27
CA LEU A 158 -24.32 14.01 10.12
C LEU A 158 -22.99 14.20 9.38
N SER A 159 -21.97 13.40 9.73
CA SER A 159 -20.68 13.42 9.06
C SER A 159 -20.77 12.97 7.61
N ILE A 160 -21.59 11.95 7.31
CA ILE A 160 -21.82 11.50 5.93
C ILE A 160 -22.50 12.60 5.12
N GLN A 161 -23.56 13.23 5.65
CA GLN A 161 -24.29 14.31 4.98
C GLN A 161 -23.41 15.53 4.73
N THR A 162 -22.60 15.91 5.72
CA THR A 162 -21.64 17.01 5.62
C THR A 162 -20.62 16.72 4.53
N ALA A 163 -20.06 15.51 4.51
CA ALA A 163 -19.10 15.12 3.50
C ALA A 163 -19.71 15.10 2.09
N LEU A 164 -20.93 14.58 1.92
CA LEU A 164 -21.63 14.58 0.64
C LEU A 164 -21.91 15.99 0.12
N SER A 165 -22.29 16.90 1.02
CA SER A 165 -22.51 18.31 0.68
C SER A 165 -21.21 19.00 0.26
N ALA A 166 -20.09 18.70 0.93
CA ALA A 166 -18.78 19.18 0.55
C ALA A 166 -18.32 18.59 -0.79
N LEU A 167 -18.59 17.29 -1.01
CA LEU A 167 -18.25 16.60 -2.25
C LEU A 167 -18.97 17.19 -3.45
N ALA A 168 -20.27 17.48 -3.33
CA ALA A 168 -21.04 18.13 -4.38
C ALA A 168 -20.41 19.49 -4.78
N LYS A 169 -20.03 20.32 -3.79
CA LYS A 169 -19.34 21.60 -4.06
C LYS A 169 -18.00 21.44 -4.77
N LEU A 170 -17.27 20.36 -4.49
CA LEU A 170 -16.01 20.07 -5.18
C LEU A 170 -16.25 19.62 -6.61
N ILE A 171 -17.26 18.78 -6.85
CA ILE A 171 -17.68 18.34 -8.19
C ILE A 171 -18.10 19.54 -9.04
N ASP A 172 -18.97 20.41 -8.51
CA ASP A 172 -19.49 21.58 -9.23
C ASP A 172 -18.39 22.54 -9.70
N ARG A 173 -17.27 22.59 -8.98
CA ARG A 173 -16.12 23.46 -9.29
C ARG A 173 -15.03 22.76 -10.08
N HIS A 174 -15.12 21.45 -10.27
CA HIS A 174 -14.09 20.68 -10.95
C HIS A 174 -14.11 20.98 -12.46
N PRO A 175 -12.95 21.19 -13.13
CA PRO A 175 -12.92 21.49 -14.56
C PRO A 175 -13.63 20.46 -15.43
N ASN A 176 -13.60 19.19 -15.01
CA ASN A 176 -14.24 18.06 -15.70
C ASN A 176 -15.44 17.52 -14.90
N SER A 177 -16.33 18.39 -14.41
CA SER A 177 -17.46 17.98 -13.57
C SER A 177 -18.41 16.98 -14.25
N GLN A 178 -18.47 16.97 -15.57
CA GLN A 178 -19.28 16.06 -16.38
C GLN A 178 -18.80 14.59 -16.34
N ASP A 179 -17.55 14.36 -15.95
CA ASP A 179 -16.96 13.02 -15.84
C ASP A 179 -17.47 12.28 -14.59
N PHE A 180 -18.26 12.93 -13.74
CA PHE A 180 -18.68 12.40 -12.44
C PHE A 180 -20.18 12.10 -12.39
N SER A 181 -20.50 10.91 -11.92
CA SER A 181 -21.88 10.45 -11.73
C SER A 181 -22.40 10.80 -10.33
N SER A 182 -23.72 10.66 -10.13
CA SER A 182 -24.35 10.81 -8.82
C SER A 182 -24.09 9.63 -7.86
N ASP A 183 -23.45 8.56 -8.32
CA ASP A 183 -23.05 7.45 -7.45
C ASP A 183 -21.83 7.85 -6.62
N ILE A 184 -21.76 7.28 -5.42
CA ILE A 184 -20.74 7.56 -4.42
C ILE A 184 -19.87 6.34 -4.19
N ILE A 185 -18.56 6.57 -4.22
CA ILE A 185 -17.53 5.60 -3.85
C ILE A 185 -17.04 5.90 -2.45
N VAL A 186 -17.19 4.94 -1.55
CA VAL A 186 -16.66 4.97 -0.19
C VAL A 186 -15.43 4.05 -0.15
N LYS A 187 -14.26 4.57 0.23
CA LYS A 187 -13.03 3.78 0.25
C LYS A 187 -12.13 4.09 1.45
N ASP A 188 -11.36 3.08 1.87
CA ASP A 188 -10.34 3.25 2.90
C ASP A 188 -9.35 4.36 2.50
N ARG A 189 -9.18 5.35 3.37
CA ARG A 189 -8.31 6.52 3.15
C ARG A 189 -6.86 6.10 2.91
N TYR A 190 -6.37 5.10 3.63
CA TYR A 190 -4.97 4.67 3.63
C TYR A 190 -4.76 3.27 3.01
N GLY A 191 -5.84 2.60 2.59
CA GLY A 191 -5.79 1.25 2.01
C GLY A 191 -5.29 1.17 0.56
N ALA A 192 -4.97 -0.03 0.10
CA ALA A 192 -4.53 -0.33 -1.26
C ALA A 192 -5.14 -1.64 -1.79
N GLY A 193 -5.03 -1.87 -3.11
CA GLY A 193 -5.43 -3.12 -3.76
C GLY A 193 -6.95 -3.36 -3.84
N GLY A 194 -7.75 -2.31 -3.96
CA GLY A 194 -9.22 -2.42 -4.10
C GLY A 194 -9.95 -2.91 -2.85
N ARG A 195 -9.27 -3.07 -1.71
CA ARG A 195 -9.89 -3.51 -0.46
C ARG A 195 -10.71 -2.39 0.15
N HIS A 196 -11.88 -2.74 0.71
CA HIS A 196 -12.79 -1.81 1.37
C HIS A 196 -13.20 -0.63 0.48
N VAL A 197 -13.46 -0.90 -0.79
CA VAL A 197 -14.06 0.02 -1.75
C VAL A 197 -15.50 -0.40 -1.98
N TYR A 198 -16.43 0.54 -1.83
CA TYR A 198 -17.87 0.29 -1.89
C TYR A 198 -18.53 1.34 -2.78
N LYS A 199 -19.45 0.90 -3.63
CA LYS A 199 -20.25 1.78 -4.50
C LYS A 199 -21.68 1.85 -3.98
N PHE A 200 -22.21 3.06 -3.89
CA PHE A 200 -23.59 3.33 -3.49
C PHE A 200 -24.23 4.35 -4.43
N ASP A 201 -25.54 4.24 -4.59
CA ASP A 201 -26.35 5.37 -5.03
C ASP A 201 -26.33 6.44 -3.92
N SER A 202 -26.22 7.72 -4.29
CA SER A 202 -26.19 8.87 -3.35
C SER A 202 -27.36 8.92 -2.37
N LYS A 203 -28.51 8.31 -2.70
CA LYS A 203 -29.70 8.24 -1.83
C LYS A 203 -29.58 7.19 -0.72
N LYS A 204 -28.59 6.31 -0.75
CA LYS A 204 -28.48 5.14 0.16
C LYS A 204 -27.63 5.42 1.42
N LEU A 205 -27.85 6.56 2.08
CA LEU A 205 -27.14 6.95 3.31
C LEU A 205 -27.09 5.86 4.40
N PRO A 206 -28.18 5.11 4.69
CA PRO A 206 -28.14 4.06 5.71
C PRO A 206 -27.15 2.93 5.38
N LYS A 207 -26.92 2.65 4.09
CA LYS A 207 -25.95 1.63 3.68
C LYS A 207 -24.51 2.10 3.85
N ILE A 208 -24.24 3.38 3.56
CA ILE A 208 -22.94 4.00 3.84
C ILE A 208 -22.64 3.92 5.34
N LEU A 209 -23.61 4.31 6.18
CA LEU A 209 -23.48 4.24 7.64
C LEU A 209 -23.18 2.80 8.12
N SER A 210 -23.93 1.82 7.61
CA SER A 210 -23.72 0.42 7.96
C SER A 210 -22.29 -0.05 7.68
N VAL A 211 -21.73 0.32 6.52
CA VAL A 211 -20.37 -0.06 6.14
C VAL A 211 -19.32 0.60 7.03
N ILE A 212 -19.42 1.91 7.27
CA ILE A 212 -18.41 2.61 8.07
C ILE A 212 -18.46 2.18 9.55
N THR A 213 -19.66 1.94 10.09
CA THR A 213 -19.82 1.44 11.47
C THR A 213 -19.29 0.03 11.63
N LYS A 214 -19.51 -0.87 10.65
CA LYS A 214 -18.94 -2.22 10.65
C LYS A 214 -17.40 -2.21 10.59
N ASN A 215 -16.80 -1.13 10.10
CA ASN A 215 -15.35 -0.96 9.94
C ASN A 215 -14.83 0.23 10.75
N ASN A 216 -15.32 0.41 11.98
CA ASN A 216 -15.09 1.59 12.82
C ASN A 216 -13.62 1.92 13.13
N HIS A 217 -12.69 0.97 12.96
CA HIS A 217 -11.24 1.16 13.13
C HIS A 217 -10.55 1.74 11.88
N ARG A 218 -11.30 2.02 10.81
CA ARG A 218 -10.79 2.57 9.56
C ARG A 218 -11.26 4.01 9.36
N SER A 219 -10.40 4.77 8.69
CA SER A 219 -10.78 6.08 8.15
C SER A 219 -11.22 5.93 6.70
N PHE A 220 -12.34 6.55 6.35
CA PHE A 220 -12.90 6.49 5.02
C PHE A 220 -12.85 7.86 4.34
N VAL A 221 -12.77 7.82 3.01
CA VAL A 221 -13.05 8.96 2.14
C VAL A 221 -14.22 8.61 1.21
N ILE A 222 -14.91 9.65 0.75
CA ILE A 222 -15.91 9.55 -0.31
C ILE A 222 -15.45 10.26 -1.58
N GLN A 223 -15.87 9.74 -2.72
CA GLN A 223 -15.62 10.29 -4.06
C GLN A 223 -16.86 10.09 -4.93
N PRO A 224 -17.08 10.88 -6.00
CA PRO A 224 -18.01 10.49 -7.04
C PRO A 224 -17.52 9.23 -7.75
N PHE A 225 -18.46 8.49 -8.34
CA PHE A 225 -18.12 7.51 -9.36
C PHE A 225 -17.74 8.23 -10.65
N VAL A 226 -16.67 7.78 -11.31
CA VAL A 226 -16.22 8.33 -12.58
C VAL A 226 -16.94 7.61 -13.71
N ASN A 227 -17.54 8.37 -14.62
CA ASN A 227 -18.11 7.87 -15.87
C ASN A 227 -16.95 7.53 -16.82
N PHE A 228 -16.50 6.29 -16.81
CA PHE A 228 -15.62 5.74 -17.85
C PHE A 228 -16.48 5.14 -18.96
N ASP A 229 -17.19 6.00 -19.69
CA ASP A 229 -18.13 5.64 -20.76
C ASP A 229 -17.46 5.49 -22.13
N HIS A 230 -16.24 6.02 -22.31
CA HIS A 230 -15.48 5.91 -23.54
C HIS A 230 -14.50 4.72 -23.61
N GLY A 231 -14.27 4.04 -22.47
CA GLY A 231 -13.46 2.82 -22.39
C GLY A 231 -12.05 2.91 -22.97
N PHE A 232 -11.41 1.76 -23.13
CA PHE A 232 -10.19 1.59 -23.92
C PHE A 232 -10.42 0.43 -24.89
N ASN A 233 -9.97 0.57 -26.14
CA ASN A 233 -10.03 -0.51 -27.12
C ASN A 233 -8.67 -1.21 -27.18
N HIS A 234 -8.64 -2.48 -26.77
CA HIS A 234 -7.46 -3.32 -26.86
C HIS A 234 -7.86 -4.65 -27.49
N ASP A 235 -7.14 -5.08 -28.53
CA ASP A 235 -7.42 -6.31 -29.29
C ASP A 235 -8.89 -6.44 -29.73
N ASN A 236 -9.46 -5.35 -30.27
CA ASN A 236 -10.86 -5.23 -30.70
C ASN A 236 -11.91 -5.41 -29.60
N ASN A 237 -11.52 -5.40 -28.33
CA ASN A 237 -12.43 -5.41 -27.19
C ASN A 237 -12.50 -4.02 -26.56
N SER A 238 -13.67 -3.39 -26.66
CA SER A 238 -13.96 -2.14 -25.97
C SER A 238 -14.47 -2.44 -24.57
N ALA A 239 -13.72 -2.04 -23.55
CA ALA A 239 -14.11 -2.20 -22.15
C ALA A 239 -13.69 -0.99 -21.31
N ALA A 240 -14.43 -0.74 -20.23
CA ALA A 240 -13.98 0.17 -19.18
C ALA A 240 -12.65 -0.34 -18.61
N THR A 241 -11.62 0.49 -18.63
CA THR A 241 -10.24 0.09 -18.37
C THR A 241 -9.57 1.05 -17.39
N ASP A 242 -9.05 0.52 -16.29
CA ASP A 242 -8.16 1.25 -15.39
C ASP A 242 -6.72 1.15 -15.92
N ILE A 243 -6.14 2.28 -16.33
CA ILE A 243 -4.76 2.33 -16.81
C ILE A 243 -3.81 2.49 -15.62
N ARG A 244 -2.80 1.61 -15.52
CA ARG A 244 -1.72 1.72 -14.54
C ARG A 244 -0.43 2.16 -15.21
N LEU A 245 0.05 3.34 -14.80
CA LEU A 245 1.36 3.86 -15.18
C LEU A 245 2.36 3.61 -14.05
N VAL A 246 3.54 3.11 -14.40
CA VAL A 246 4.63 2.84 -13.45
C VAL A 246 5.78 3.77 -13.83
N TYR A 247 6.18 4.62 -12.89
CA TYR A 247 7.26 5.57 -13.09
C TYR A 247 8.48 5.19 -12.25
N LEU A 248 9.67 5.33 -12.82
CA LEU A 248 10.94 5.20 -12.13
C LEU A 248 11.73 6.49 -12.33
N ASN A 249 12.02 7.21 -11.23
CA ASN A 249 12.73 8.50 -11.28
C ASN A 249 12.10 9.56 -12.21
N GLY A 250 10.80 9.46 -12.49
CA GLY A 250 10.07 10.39 -13.35
C GLY A 250 9.95 9.96 -14.81
N GLU A 251 10.52 8.81 -15.17
CA GLU A 251 10.36 8.15 -16.48
C GLU A 251 9.28 7.08 -16.44
#